data_AF-A0A924NHD0-F1
#
_entry.id   AF-A0A924NHD0-F1
#
_cell.length_a   1.000
_cell.length_b   1.000
_cell.length_c   1.000
_cell.angle_alpha   90.00
_cell.angle_beta   90.00
_cell.angle_gamma   90.00
#
_symmetry.space_group_name_H-M   'P 1'
#
loop_
_entity.id
_entity.type
_entity.pdbx_description
1 polymer ?
#
loop_
_entity_poly.entity_id
_entity_poly.type
_entity_poly.pdbx_seq_one_letter_code
_entity_poly.pdbx_strand_id
1 'polypeptide(L)' 'GRQRGHTEVYRGAEYTVSFVPKVRIEVLVDDADAGRLVDAIVAAASTGSIGDGKVWSTPVDDVVRVRTGERGPEAL' A
#
# COMPACT_ATOMS: atom_id res chain seq x y z
N GLY A 1 18.51 -6.17 4.37
CA GLY A 1 19.77 -6.78 3.93
C GLY A 1 19.75 -6.91 2.42
N ARG A 2 20.84 -6.48 1.77
CA ARG A 2 21.09 -6.55 0.33
C ARG A 2 21.29 -8.00 -0.11
N GLN A 3 20.24 -8.77 -0.42
CA GLN A 3 20.41 -10.11 -0.97
C GLN A 3 19.40 -10.43 -2.08
N ARG A 4 19.93 -10.37 -3.31
CA ARG A 4 19.70 -11.21 -4.51
C ARG A 4 18.24 -11.58 -4.85
N GLY A 5 17.81 -11.15 -6.04
CA GLY A 5 16.57 -11.62 -6.67
C GLY A 5 16.47 -13.14 -6.63
N HIS A 6 15.30 -13.63 -6.25
CA HIS A 6 15.01 -15.05 -6.20
C HIS A 6 14.99 -15.60 -7.64
N THR A 7 15.91 -16.50 -7.96
CA THR A 7 15.84 -17.32 -9.17
C THR A 7 14.82 -18.42 -8.91
N GLU A 8 13.59 -18.27 -9.40
CA GLU A 8 12.63 -19.37 -9.46
C GLU A 8 12.75 -20.09 -10.81
N VAL A 9 12.92 -21.41 -10.76
CA VAL A 9 12.91 -22.27 -11.94
C VAL A 9 11.46 -22.60 -12.28
N TYR A 10 10.91 -22.00 -13.34
CA TYR A 10 9.62 -22.39 -13.90
C TYR A 10 9.85 -23.14 -15.22
N ARG A 11 9.54 -24.45 -15.23
CA ARG A 11 9.63 -25.34 -16.41
C ARG A 11 11.00 -25.39 -17.12
N GLY A 12 12.10 -25.38 -16.37
CA GLY A 12 13.44 -25.62 -16.94
C GLY A 12 14.08 -24.44 -17.67
N ALA A 13 13.49 -23.24 -17.58
CA ALA A 13 14.13 -21.99 -17.99
C ALA A 13 14.41 -21.13 -16.75
N GLU A 14 15.65 -20.64 -16.62
CA GLU A 14 16.01 -19.67 -15.59
C GLU A 14 15.40 -18.31 -15.95
N TYR A 15 14.41 -17.87 -15.18
CA TYR A 15 13.95 -16.49 -15.24
C TYR A 15 14.54 -15.73 -14.05
N THR A 16 15.39 -14.75 -14.34
CA THR A 16 15.76 -13.76 -13.32
C THR A 16 14.54 -12.86 -13.12
N VAL A 17 13.75 -13.11 -12.07
CA VAL A 17 12.65 -12.23 -11.70
C VAL A 17 13.23 -11.02 -10.97
N SER A 18 13.33 -9.90 -11.69
CA SER A 18 13.72 -8.62 -11.10
C SER A 18 12.48 -7.93 -10.54
N PHE A 19 12.41 -7.77 -9.22
CA PHE A 19 11.40 -6.92 -8.59
C PHE A 19 11.87 -5.47 -8.58
N VAL A 20 10.99 -4.56 -8.97
CA VAL A 20 11.20 -3.12 -8.78
C VAL A 20 10.79 -2.77 -7.34
N PRO A 21 11.69 -2.20 -6.52
CA PRO A 21 11.34 -1.80 -5.15
C PRO A 21 10.19 -0.77 -5.14
N LYS A 22 9.23 -0.96 -4.24
CA LYS A 22 8.10 -0.04 -4.00
C LYS A 22 7.86 0.10 -2.51
N VAL A 23 7.33 1.26 -2.10
CA VAL A 23 6.87 1.49 -0.72
C VAL A 23 5.37 1.22 -0.67
N ARG A 24 4.93 0.46 0.33
CA ARG A 24 3.52 0.29 0.67
C ARG A 24 3.18 1.26 1.80
N ILE A 25 2.18 2.09 1.59
CA ILE A 25 1.64 3.00 2.60
C ILE A 25 0.24 2.51 2.94
N GLU A 26 -0.04 2.38 4.23
CA GLU A 26 -1.37 2.06 4.75
C GLU A 26 -1.80 3.19 5.67
N VAL A 27 -2.96 3.76 5.41
CA VAL A 27 -3.52 4.87 6.19
C VAL A 27 -4.96 4.50 6.52
N LEU A 28 -5.29 4.60 7.79
CA LEU A 28 -6.67 4.53 8.26
C LEU A 28 -7.22 5.95 8.35
N VAL A 29 -8.42 6.16 7.84
CA VAL A 29 -9.03 7.48 7.73
C VAL A 29 -10.54 7.33 7.86
N ASP A 30 -11.22 8.38 8.31
CA ASP A 30 -12.68 8.45 8.29
C ASP A 30 -13.22 8.35 6.85
N ASP A 31 -14.38 7.71 6.70
CA ASP A 31 -15.03 7.50 5.40
C ASP A 31 -15.29 8.83 4.65
N ALA A 32 -15.57 9.90 5.39
CA ALA A 32 -15.80 11.23 4.83
C ALA A 32 -14.55 11.80 4.13
N ASP A 33 -13.36 11.39 4.54
CA ASP A 33 -12.07 11.87 4.01
C ASP A 33 -11.41 10.86 3.04
N ALA A 34 -11.92 9.63 2.95
CA ALA A 34 -11.33 8.56 2.14
C ALA A 34 -11.13 8.95 0.67
N GLY A 35 -12.14 9.56 0.04
CA GLY A 35 -12.04 10.01 -1.36
C GLY A 35 -10.96 11.08 -1.56
N ARG A 36 -10.95 12.09 -0.68
CA ARG A 36 -9.96 13.18 -0.71
C ARG A 36 -8.54 12.65 -0.51
N LEU A 37 -8.36 11.67 0.37
CA LEU A 37 -7.06 11.06 0.62
C LEU A 37 -6.54 10.31 -0.61
N VAL A 38 -7.40 9.52 -1.26
CA VAL A 38 -7.06 8.81 -2.50
C VAL A 38 -6.60 9.79 -3.57
N ASP A 39 -7.35 10.87 -3.80
CA ASP A 39 -7.02 11.90 -4.79
C ASP A 39 -5.68 12.58 -4.46
N ALA A 40 -5.44 12.89 -3.18
CA ALA A 40 -4.20 13.50 -2.73
C ALA A 40 -2.98 12.58 -2.97
N ILE A 41 -3.10 11.28 -2.68
CA ILE A 41 -2.04 10.30 -2.93
C ILE A 41 -1.76 10.18 -4.43
N VAL A 42 -2.81 10.08 -5.26
CA VAL A 42 -2.66 9.98 -6.72
C VAL A 42 -1.96 11.23 -7.27
N ALA A 43 -2.40 12.43 -6.86
CA ALA A 43 -1.80 13.68 -7.30
C ALA A 43 -0.33 13.81 -6.88
N ALA A 44 0.03 13.37 -5.66
CA ALA A 44 1.39 13.48 -5.15
C ALA A 44 2.34 12.40 -5.73
N ALA A 45 1.84 11.20 -6.02
CA ALA A 45 2.64 10.06 -6.47
C ALA A 45 2.75 9.95 -8.00
N SER A 46 1.89 10.66 -8.76
CA SER A 46 1.93 10.59 -10.22
C SER A 46 3.13 11.34 -10.80
N THR A 47 3.97 10.61 -11.52
CA THR A 47 5.07 11.15 -12.34
C THR A 47 4.74 11.13 -13.83
N GLY A 48 3.66 10.45 -14.22
CA GLY A 48 3.27 10.22 -15.61
C GLY A 48 4.06 9.08 -16.27
N SER A 49 4.89 8.37 -15.52
CA SER A 49 5.73 7.28 -16.02
C SER A 49 5.19 5.90 -15.64
N ILE A 50 5.60 4.89 -16.41
CA ILE A 50 5.25 3.50 -16.10
C ILE A 50 5.82 3.14 -14.72
N GLY A 51 4.95 2.67 -13.83
CA GLY A 51 5.32 2.19 -12.50
C GLY A 51 4.98 3.13 -11.35
N ASP A 52 4.21 4.20 -11.56
CA ASP A 52 3.69 5.09 -10.49
C ASP A 52 2.92 4.33 -9.39
N GLY A 53 2.39 3.14 -9.70
CA GLY A 53 1.81 2.23 -8.71
C GLY A 53 0.30 2.14 -8.81
N LYS A 54 -0.35 1.80 -7.70
CA LYS A 54 -1.80 1.68 -7.56
C LYS A 54 -2.21 2.19 -6.19
N VAL A 55 -3.38 2.79 -6.12
CA VAL A 55 -4.05 3.19 -4.88
C VAL A 55 -5.40 2.47 -4.86
N TRP A 56 -5.76 1.89 -3.72
CA TRP A 56 -7.05 1.26 -3.51
C TRP A 56 -7.48 1.49 -2.07
N SER A 57 -8.78 1.41 -1.80
CA SER A 57 -9.33 1.42 -0.46
C SER A 57 -10.01 0.09 -0.17
N THR A 58 -10.12 -0.24 1.12
CA THR A 58 -10.90 -1.35 1.64
C THR A 58 -11.66 -0.86 2.86
N PRO A 59 -12.92 -1.28 3.07
CA PRO A 59 -13.62 -0.98 4.31
C PRO A 59 -12.91 -1.61 5.51
N VAL A 60 -12.99 -0.95 6.66
CA VAL A 60 -12.54 -1.46 7.97
C VAL A 60 -13.71 -1.36 8.93
N ASP A 61 -14.19 -2.52 9.38
CA ASP A 61 -15.42 -2.61 10.17
C ASP A 61 -15.24 -2.19 11.65
N ASP A 62 -14.04 -2.38 12.21
CA ASP A 62 -13.72 -1.99 13.60
C ASP A 62 -12.24 -1.58 13.70
N VAL A 63 -11.98 -0.57 14.52
CA VAL A 63 -10.64 -0.10 14.85
C VAL A 63 -10.59 0.19 16.35
N VAL A 64 -9.47 -0.15 17.00
CA VAL A 64 -9.27 0.08 18.42
C VAL A 64 -7.90 0.70 18.66
N ARG A 65 -7.85 1.84 19.36
CA ARG A 65 -6.59 2.44 19.80
C ARG A 65 -6.08 1.72 21.03
N VAL A 66 -5.01 0.94 20.88
CA VAL A 66 -4.45 0.07 21.94
C VAL A 66 -4.22 0.79 23.27
N ARG A 67 -3.82 2.07 23.24
CA ARG A 67 -3.48 2.84 24.44
C ARG A 67 -4.71 3.25 25.28
N THR A 68 -5.81 3.60 24.62
CA THR A 68 -6.98 4.22 25.27
C THR A 68 -8.21 3.31 25.27
N GLY A 69 -8.25 2.32 24.38
CA GLY A 69 -9.42 1.48 24.15
C GLY A 69 -10.52 2.16 23.34
N GLU A 70 -10.31 3.39 22.87
CA GLU A 70 -11.21 4.10 21.95
C GLU A 70 -11.44 3.24 20.70
N ARG A 71 -12.68 3.26 20.20
CA ARG A 71 -13.11 2.47 19.05
C ARG A 71 -13.64 3.36 17.95
N GLY A 72 -13.72 2.84 16.72
CA GLY A 72 -14.32 3.57 15.60
C GLY A 72 -13.58 4.87 15.29
N PRO A 73 -14.29 5.94 14.88
CA PRO A 73 -13.68 7.23 14.53
C PRO A 73 -12.80 7.83 15.63
N GLU A 74 -13.15 7.63 16.90
CA GLU A 74 -12.36 8.10 18.05
C GLU A 74 -10.98 7.43 18.16
N ALA A 75 -10.81 6.28 17.52
CA ALA A 75 -9.55 5.55 17.49
C ALA A 75 -8.56 6.04 16.42
N LEU A 76 -8.99 6.91 15.50
CA LEU A 76 -8.15 7.53 14.46
C LEU A 76 -7.21 8.57 15.08
#